data_AF-A0A7J4IYJ9-F1
#
_entry.id   AF-A0A7J4IYJ9-F1
#
_cell.length_a   1.000
_cell.length_b   1.000
_cell.length_c   1.000
_cell.angle_alpha   90.00
_cell.angle_beta   90.00
_cell.angle_gamma   90.00
#
_symmetry.space_group_name_H-M   'P 1'
#
loop_
_entity.id
_entity.type
_entity.pdbx_description
1 polymer ?
#
loop_
_entity_poly.entity_id
_entity_poly.type
_entity_poly.pdbx_seq_one_letter_code
_entity_poly.pdbx_strand_id
1 'polypeptide(L)'
;MSMKRSYSVLILFLLLFSAVVLAGNITIEGDITILPVGTVSPEEQSPELSIFTTVLNLFLDKVSVISGELVRLRADLLYQNNSPIVSAPLDFYVGDTKVGTKQTDEDGSSVLEWDSSELPHGVYVVGVDYQGNGQAQPSHAEDQLTIQAPPVSITGAAITESQPSPIQEEKQCTTVSFEVQQPIMGSCTDTYPTTVCDDYPTNASCYETTEEVTHSCVTGYETVIKNKEECRTTALVINNHFAIPTINYACSTMEEGSIIIVTCDSKYDGDGNGECHSGESCLRYEIDGETISQTQRNSHDEFKESDGSFFQEENDLEVRQ
;
A
#
# COMPACT_ATOMS: atom_id res chain seq x y z
N MET A 1 0.22 -6.66 38.61
CA MET A 1 1.64 -6.28 38.54
C MET A 1 1.80 -5.36 37.36
N SER A 2 2.20 -4.12 37.65
CA SER A 2 2.32 -3.02 36.69
C SER A 2 3.76 -2.98 36.19
N MET A 3 3.98 -3.11 34.88
CA MET A 3 5.29 -2.85 34.27
C MET A 3 5.15 -1.69 33.29
N LYS A 4 5.59 -0.51 33.76
CA LYS A 4 5.95 0.63 32.91
C LYS A 4 7.32 0.34 32.30
N ARG A 5 7.46 0.34 30.97
CA ARG A 5 8.75 0.53 30.32
C ARG A 5 8.80 1.94 29.74
N SER A 6 9.76 2.69 30.27
CA SER A 6 10.10 4.06 29.94
C SER A 6 11.20 4.01 28.88
N TYR A 7 10.96 4.57 27.70
CA TYR A 7 12.02 4.86 26.74
C TYR A 7 12.22 6.37 26.67
N SER A 8 13.27 6.80 27.35
CA SER A 8 13.79 8.16 27.31
C SER A 8 14.84 8.20 26.20
N VAL A 9 14.49 8.74 25.04
CA VAL A 9 15.45 8.99 23.96
C VAL A 9 15.84 10.46 24.01
N LEU A 10 17.04 10.67 24.53
CA LEU A 10 17.77 11.91 24.60
C LEU A 10 18.39 12.18 23.21
N ILE A 11 17.84 13.12 22.44
CA ILE A 11 18.53 13.69 21.27
C ILE A 11 18.74 15.18 21.53
N LEU A 12 19.95 15.47 21.98
CA LEU A 12 20.53 16.79 22.13
C LEU A 12 21.33 17.06 20.84
N PHE A 13 20.87 17.98 20.00
CA PHE A 13 21.73 18.60 18.98
C PHE A 13 21.62 20.12 19.07
N LEU A 14 22.66 20.70 19.67
CA LEU A 14 23.05 22.09 19.48
C LEU A 14 23.42 22.31 18.01
N LEU A 15 23.08 23.48 17.45
CA LEU A 15 24.07 24.52 17.15
C LEU A 15 23.40 25.80 16.61
N LEU A 16 23.57 26.87 17.38
CA LEU A 16 23.43 28.25 16.95
C LEU A 16 24.52 28.60 15.94
N PHE A 17 24.16 29.23 14.82
CA PHE A 17 25.05 30.12 14.08
C PHE A 17 24.33 31.45 13.83
N SER A 18 24.61 32.40 14.73
CA SER A 18 24.35 33.82 14.51
C SER A 18 25.47 34.38 13.65
N ALA A 19 25.19 34.75 12.40
CA ALA A 19 26.11 35.54 11.59
C ALA A 19 25.78 37.02 11.70
N VAL A 20 26.63 37.74 12.42
CA VAL A 20 26.68 39.20 12.51
C VAL A 20 27.29 39.74 11.22
N VAL A 21 26.53 40.50 10.42
CA VAL A 21 27.09 41.29 9.31
C VAL A 21 27.44 42.68 9.84
N LEU A 22 28.75 42.90 10.02
CA LEU A 22 29.33 44.20 10.31
C LEU A 22 29.29 45.08 9.06
N ALA A 23 28.62 46.23 9.14
CA ALA A 23 28.75 47.31 8.17
C ALA A 23 30.14 47.96 8.31
N GLY A 24 31.01 47.75 7.32
CA GLY A 24 32.28 48.46 7.17
C GLY A 24 32.22 49.41 5.99
N ASN A 25 32.23 50.73 6.25
CA ASN A 25 32.47 51.73 5.22
C ASN A 25 33.95 51.70 4.85
N ILE A 26 34.26 51.24 3.63
CA ILE A 26 35.60 51.31 3.07
C ILE A 26 35.68 52.58 2.23
N THR A 27 36.51 53.54 2.67
CA THR A 27 36.89 54.71 1.88
C THR A 27 38.20 54.37 1.15
N ILE A 28 38.14 54.24 -0.19
CA ILE A 28 39.33 54.03 -1.02
C ILE A 28 39.71 55.36 -1.67
N GLU A 29 40.78 55.99 -1.18
CA GLU A 29 41.46 57.07 -1.88
C GLU A 29 42.56 56.46 -2.77
N GLY A 30 42.26 56.28 -4.05
CA GLY A 30 43.21 55.82 -5.05
C GLY A 30 42.80 56.36 -6.42
N ASP A 31 43.76 56.95 -7.12
CA ASP A 31 43.58 57.57 -8.44
C ASP A 31 43.29 56.48 -9.48
N ILE A 32 42.03 56.36 -9.91
CA ILE A 32 41.54 55.32 -10.82
C ILE A 32 41.79 55.78 -12.25
N THR A 33 42.76 55.14 -12.92
CA THR A 33 42.95 55.28 -14.37
C THR A 33 41.85 54.49 -15.08
N ILE A 34 40.87 55.21 -15.63
CA ILE A 34 39.71 54.64 -16.31
C ILE A 34 40.15 54.12 -17.68
N LEU A 35 40.28 52.81 -17.83
CA LEU A 35 40.40 52.17 -19.15
C LEU A 35 39.05 52.23 -19.87
N PRO A 36 39.02 52.41 -21.21
CA PRO A 36 37.76 52.48 -21.95
C PRO A 36 36.98 51.18 -21.80
N VAL A 37 35.81 51.29 -21.17
CA VAL A 37 34.85 50.20 -21.00
C VAL A 37 34.42 49.74 -22.39
N GLY A 38 34.91 48.56 -22.79
CA GLY A 38 34.42 47.87 -23.97
C GLY A 38 32.92 47.64 -23.81
N THR A 39 32.16 48.05 -24.81
CA THR A 39 30.71 47.87 -24.88
C THR A 39 30.42 46.36 -24.95
N VAL A 40 30.28 45.71 -23.80
CA VAL A 40 29.80 44.33 -23.72
C VAL A 40 28.34 44.34 -24.17
N SER A 41 28.09 43.73 -25.32
CA SER A 41 26.74 43.44 -25.79
C SER A 41 26.03 42.65 -24.68
N PRO A 42 24.84 43.06 -24.21
CA PRO A 42 24.11 42.27 -23.23
C PRO A 42 23.86 40.90 -23.84
N GLU A 43 24.51 39.88 -23.26
CA GLU A 43 24.25 38.50 -23.60
C GLU A 43 22.81 38.25 -23.18
N GLU A 44 21.95 38.02 -24.17
CA GLU A 44 20.51 37.78 -23.98
C GLU A 44 20.38 36.43 -23.26
N GLN A 45 20.43 36.49 -21.93
CA GLN A 45 20.37 35.33 -21.06
C GLN A 45 18.94 34.77 -21.15
N SER A 46 18.77 33.80 -22.05
CA SER A 46 17.52 33.06 -22.23
C SER A 46 17.08 32.56 -20.85
N PRO A 47 15.86 32.90 -20.38
CA PRO A 47 15.41 32.47 -19.08
C PRO A 47 15.41 30.93 -19.03
N GLU A 48 16.12 30.36 -18.07
CA GLU A 48 16.06 28.92 -17.82
C GLU A 48 14.65 28.61 -17.30
N LEU A 49 13.88 27.84 -18.09
CA LEU A 49 12.56 27.37 -17.69
C LEU A 49 12.70 26.49 -16.44
N SER A 50 12.19 26.98 -15.32
CA SER A 50 12.08 26.19 -14.09
C SER A 50 10.87 25.28 -14.19
N ILE A 51 11.08 23.98 -14.26
CA ILE A 51 10.02 22.97 -14.28
C ILE A 51 9.79 22.49 -12.85
N PHE A 52 8.55 22.56 -12.38
CA PHE A 52 8.16 22.15 -11.02
C PHE A 52 7.91 20.64 -10.94
N THR A 53 8.36 20.03 -9.86
CA THR A 53 8.06 18.63 -9.52
C THR A 53 6.61 18.51 -9.02
N THR A 54 5.96 17.40 -9.35
CA THR A 54 4.58 17.12 -8.95
C THR A 54 4.48 15.92 -8.01
N VAL A 55 3.46 15.90 -7.16
CA VAL A 55 3.06 14.81 -6.29
C VAL A 55 1.65 14.38 -6.68
N LEU A 56 1.48 13.12 -7.06
CA LEU A 56 0.19 12.54 -7.45
C LEU A 56 -0.15 11.42 -6.47
N ASN A 57 -1.34 11.47 -5.88
CA ASN A 57 -1.85 10.44 -4.98
C ASN A 57 -3.14 9.84 -5.56
N LEU A 58 -3.32 8.53 -5.41
CA LEU A 58 -4.52 7.80 -5.80
C LEU A 58 -5.22 7.25 -4.55
N PHE A 59 -6.55 7.34 -4.53
CA PHE A 59 -7.41 6.84 -3.47
C PHE A 59 -8.57 6.05 -4.07
N LEU A 60 -8.74 4.81 -3.60
CA LEU A 60 -9.89 3.97 -3.91
C LEU A 60 -10.92 4.07 -2.78
N ASP A 61 -12.18 4.26 -3.10
CA ASP A 61 -13.26 4.20 -2.09
C ASP A 61 -13.45 2.79 -1.52
N LYS A 62 -13.15 1.76 -2.33
CA LYS A 62 -13.14 0.35 -1.97
C LYS A 62 -11.93 -0.34 -2.60
N VAL A 63 -11.30 -1.24 -1.84
CA VAL A 63 -10.23 -2.13 -2.32
C VAL A 63 -10.73 -3.50 -2.80
N SER A 64 -12.03 -3.77 -2.60
CA SER A 64 -12.68 -4.99 -3.06
C SER A 64 -14.12 -4.69 -3.47
N VAL A 65 -14.52 -5.10 -4.68
CA VAL A 65 -15.85 -4.85 -5.25
C VAL A 65 -16.39 -6.10 -5.92
N ILE A 66 -17.72 -6.21 -6.01
CA ILE A 66 -18.37 -7.25 -6.83
C ILE A 66 -18.41 -6.76 -8.28
N SER A 67 -18.14 -7.64 -9.24
CA SER A 67 -18.24 -7.29 -10.68
C SER A 67 -19.60 -6.66 -11.00
N GLY A 68 -19.56 -5.48 -11.62
CA GLY A 68 -20.73 -4.65 -11.94
C GLY A 68 -21.08 -3.61 -10.89
N GLU A 69 -20.32 -3.50 -9.80
CA GLU A 69 -20.38 -2.32 -8.93
C GLU A 69 -19.63 -1.14 -9.53
N LEU A 70 -20.13 0.07 -9.22
CA LEU A 70 -19.41 1.31 -9.47
C LEU A 70 -18.32 1.50 -8.43
N VAL A 71 -17.12 1.82 -8.90
CA VAL A 71 -15.93 2.12 -8.09
C VAL A 71 -15.61 3.60 -8.25
N ARG A 72 -15.33 4.31 -7.16
CA ARG A 72 -14.97 5.72 -7.19
C ARG A 72 -13.45 5.87 -7.03
N LEU A 73 -12.80 6.24 -8.12
CA LEU A 73 -11.38 6.54 -8.18
C LEU A 73 -11.18 8.03 -7.92
N ARG A 74 -10.43 8.39 -6.88
CA ARG A 74 -10.06 9.78 -6.59
C ARG A 74 -8.56 9.95 -6.71
N ALA A 75 -8.10 11.02 -7.34
CA ALA A 75 -6.70 11.40 -7.38
C ALA A 75 -6.50 12.85 -6.97
N ASP A 76 -5.41 13.12 -6.27
CA ASP A 76 -5.01 14.48 -5.86
C ASP A 76 -3.64 14.79 -6.50
N LEU A 77 -3.56 15.88 -7.28
CA LEU A 77 -2.37 16.32 -7.99
C LEU A 77 -1.91 17.69 -7.47
N LEU A 78 -0.74 17.69 -6.85
CA LEU A 78 -0.14 18.86 -6.23
C LEU A 78 1.27 19.12 -6.79
N TYR A 79 1.74 20.35 -6.71
CA TYR A 79 3.16 20.65 -6.79
C TYR A 79 3.89 20.18 -5.52
N GLN A 80 5.21 20.08 -5.56
CA GLN A 80 6.04 19.71 -4.40
C GLN A 80 5.88 20.65 -3.19
N ASN A 81 5.41 21.88 -3.40
CA ASN A 81 5.08 22.84 -2.34
C ASN A 81 3.63 22.71 -1.83
N ASN A 82 2.94 21.60 -2.14
CA ASN A 82 1.54 21.32 -1.83
C ASN A 82 0.51 22.27 -2.47
N SER A 83 0.90 23.12 -3.43
CA SER A 83 -0.06 23.92 -4.18
C SER A 83 -0.82 23.05 -5.19
N PRO A 84 -2.15 23.18 -5.31
CA PRO A 84 -2.93 22.36 -6.23
C PRO A 84 -2.63 22.69 -7.69
N ILE A 85 -2.60 21.66 -8.55
CA ILE A 85 -2.51 21.84 -10.00
C ILE A 85 -3.93 21.77 -10.55
N VAL A 86 -4.53 22.92 -10.82
CA VAL A 86 -5.93 23.06 -11.25
C VAL A 86 -6.10 22.79 -12.75
N SER A 87 -7.21 22.18 -13.15
CA SER A 87 -7.57 21.89 -14.55
C SER A 87 -6.56 21.03 -15.32
N ALA A 88 -5.73 20.26 -14.61
CA ALA A 88 -4.80 19.32 -15.19
C ALA A 88 -5.51 18.01 -15.59
N PRO A 89 -5.32 17.50 -16.82
CA PRO A 89 -5.90 16.22 -17.23
C PRO A 89 -5.15 15.05 -16.58
N LEU A 90 -5.92 14.17 -15.92
CA LEU A 90 -5.47 12.90 -15.35
C LEU A 90 -6.08 11.74 -16.10
N ASP A 91 -5.25 10.78 -16.48
CA ASP A 91 -5.65 9.55 -17.14
C ASP A 91 -5.70 8.40 -16.13
N PHE A 92 -6.85 7.73 -16.01
CA PHE A 92 -7.07 6.63 -15.09
C PHE A 92 -7.03 5.29 -15.82
N TYR A 93 -6.42 4.29 -15.19
CA TYR A 93 -6.20 2.96 -15.75
C TYR A 93 -6.61 1.85 -14.79
N VAL A 94 -7.03 0.72 -15.33
CA VAL A 94 -7.18 -0.54 -14.62
C VAL A 94 -6.47 -1.63 -15.42
N GLY A 95 -5.39 -2.18 -14.86
CA GLY A 95 -4.37 -2.90 -15.62
C GLY A 95 -3.79 -2.00 -16.72
N ASP A 96 -3.67 -2.54 -17.93
CA ASP A 96 -3.18 -1.78 -19.10
C ASP A 96 -4.28 -0.98 -19.82
N THR A 97 -5.52 -0.99 -19.32
CA THR A 97 -6.67 -0.38 -19.99
C THR A 97 -7.01 0.97 -19.40
N LYS A 98 -7.00 2.02 -20.23
CA LYS A 98 -7.46 3.36 -19.85
C LYS A 98 -8.98 3.37 -19.68
N VAL A 99 -9.44 3.64 -18.46
CA VAL A 99 -10.87 3.67 -18.11
C VAL A 99 -11.48 5.07 -18.20
N GLY A 100 -10.67 6.13 -18.19
CA GLY A 100 -11.16 7.48 -18.39
C GLY A 100 -10.11 8.57 -18.25
N THR A 101 -10.53 9.81 -18.55
CA THR A 101 -9.76 11.04 -18.30
C THR A 101 -10.64 12.03 -17.55
N LYS A 102 -10.10 12.66 -16.51
CA LYS A 102 -10.76 13.74 -15.77
C LYS A 102 -9.80 14.88 -15.49
N GLN A 103 -10.32 16.10 -15.38
CA GLN A 103 -9.51 17.25 -14.98
C GLN A 103 -9.56 17.41 -13.47
N THR A 104 -8.49 17.95 -12.90
CA THR A 104 -8.46 18.37 -11.50
C THR A 104 -9.29 19.64 -11.29
N ASP A 105 -9.94 19.73 -10.14
CA ASP A 105 -10.69 20.89 -9.68
C ASP A 105 -9.78 21.95 -9.01
N GLU A 106 -10.39 22.92 -8.33
CA GLU A 106 -9.70 24.02 -7.65
C GLU A 106 -8.79 23.54 -6.49
N ASP A 107 -9.09 22.37 -5.93
CA ASP A 107 -8.30 21.74 -4.86
C ASP A 107 -7.24 20.78 -5.42
N GLY A 108 -7.06 20.73 -6.75
CA GLY A 108 -6.16 19.79 -7.40
C GLY A 108 -6.67 18.34 -7.36
N SER A 109 -7.95 18.14 -7.04
CA SER A 109 -8.57 16.83 -6.88
C SER A 109 -9.33 16.42 -8.14
N SER A 110 -9.38 15.14 -8.46
CA SER A 110 -10.15 14.60 -9.58
C SER A 110 -10.83 13.30 -9.21
N VAL A 111 -12.07 13.12 -9.67
CA VAL A 111 -12.89 11.95 -9.34
C VAL A 111 -13.46 11.33 -10.61
N LEU A 112 -13.25 10.02 -10.76
CA LEU A 112 -13.83 9.19 -11.81
C LEU A 112 -14.68 8.07 -11.17
N GLU A 113 -15.93 7.97 -11.60
CA GLU A 113 -16.76 6.79 -11.32
C GLU A 113 -16.60 5.81 -12.48
N TRP A 114 -16.23 4.58 -12.17
CA TRP A 114 -15.94 3.53 -13.15
C TRP A 114 -16.77 2.27 -12.86
N ASP A 115 -17.31 1.65 -13.91
CA ASP A 115 -18.11 0.44 -13.85
C ASP A 115 -17.24 -0.81 -14.06
N SER A 116 -17.21 -1.69 -13.04
CA SER A 116 -16.40 -2.91 -13.03
C SER A 116 -17.01 -4.10 -13.78
N SER A 117 -18.16 -3.94 -14.44
CA SER A 117 -18.87 -5.03 -15.13
C SER A 117 -18.10 -5.68 -16.27
N GLU A 118 -17.19 -4.95 -16.92
CA GLU A 118 -16.44 -5.45 -18.08
C GLU A 118 -15.21 -6.29 -17.71
N LEU A 119 -14.81 -6.31 -16.43
CA LEU A 119 -13.62 -7.03 -15.99
C LEU A 119 -13.96 -8.40 -15.35
N PRO A 120 -13.19 -9.46 -15.69
CA PRO A 120 -13.22 -10.71 -14.96
C PRO A 120 -12.90 -10.52 -13.47
N HIS A 121 -13.29 -11.48 -12.63
CA HIS A 121 -12.86 -11.49 -11.23
C HIS A 121 -11.35 -11.72 -11.13
N GLY A 122 -10.69 -11.05 -10.18
CA GLY A 122 -9.24 -11.07 -10.05
C GLY A 122 -8.70 -9.85 -9.30
N VAL A 123 -7.37 -9.78 -9.18
CA VAL A 123 -6.65 -8.63 -8.63
C VAL A 123 -6.13 -7.78 -9.78
N TYR A 124 -6.42 -6.48 -9.75
CA TYR A 124 -6.02 -5.50 -10.75
C TYR A 124 -5.21 -4.38 -10.10
N VAL A 125 -4.24 -3.87 -10.85
CA VAL A 125 -3.55 -2.61 -10.51
C VAL A 125 -4.38 -1.47 -11.09
N VAL A 126 -4.76 -0.52 -10.25
CA VAL A 126 -5.43 0.71 -10.67
C VAL A 126 -4.40 1.82 -10.67
N GLY A 127 -4.27 2.52 -11.78
CA GLY A 127 -3.26 3.56 -11.98
C GLY A 127 -3.87 4.91 -12.33
N VAL A 128 -3.13 5.98 -12.06
CA VAL A 128 -3.42 7.32 -12.56
C VAL A 128 -2.14 7.99 -13.06
N ASP A 129 -2.21 8.58 -14.25
CA ASP A 129 -1.10 9.30 -14.88
C ASP A 129 -1.40 10.78 -15.05
N TYR A 130 -0.39 11.58 -14.74
CA TYR A 130 -0.27 12.95 -15.21
C TYR A 130 0.90 13.07 -16.18
N GLN A 131 0.63 13.49 -17.41
CA GLN A 131 1.65 13.58 -18.47
C GLN A 131 2.61 14.78 -18.35
N GLY A 132 2.40 15.63 -17.33
CA GLY A 132 3.13 16.89 -17.20
C GLY A 132 2.65 17.96 -18.18
N ASN A 133 3.25 19.13 -18.08
CA ASN A 133 3.09 20.23 -19.04
C ASN A 133 4.39 21.05 -19.10
N GLY A 134 4.39 22.18 -19.82
CA GLY A 134 5.60 23.03 -19.95
C GLY A 134 6.12 23.62 -18.62
N GLN A 135 5.38 23.51 -17.53
CA GLN A 135 5.71 24.03 -16.20
C GLN A 135 5.80 22.95 -15.12
N ALA A 136 5.25 21.76 -15.36
CA ALA A 136 5.10 20.70 -14.36
C ALA A 136 5.59 19.36 -14.92
N GLN A 137 6.37 18.63 -14.14
CA GLN A 137 6.84 17.29 -14.50
C GLN A 137 5.68 16.27 -14.54
N PRO A 138 5.80 15.18 -15.33
CA PRO A 138 4.87 14.07 -15.25
C PRO A 138 4.98 13.34 -13.90
N SER A 139 3.90 12.69 -13.48
CA SER A 139 3.84 11.84 -12.29
C SER A 139 2.82 10.71 -12.45
N HIS A 140 2.94 9.70 -11.60
CA HIS A 140 2.18 8.46 -11.65
C HIS A 140 1.92 7.92 -10.24
N ALA A 141 0.77 7.29 -10.03
CA ALA A 141 0.43 6.59 -8.78
C ALA A 141 -0.42 5.34 -9.06
N GLU A 142 -0.26 4.30 -8.24
CA GLU A 142 -0.98 3.03 -8.35
C GLU A 142 -1.52 2.53 -7.01
N ASP A 143 -2.55 1.70 -7.05
CA ASP A 143 -3.09 0.92 -5.93
C ASP A 143 -3.67 -0.43 -6.44
N GLN A 144 -4.05 -1.34 -5.54
CA GLN A 144 -4.63 -2.65 -5.90
C GLN A 144 -6.13 -2.72 -5.61
N LEU A 145 -6.88 -3.27 -6.57
CA LEU A 145 -8.31 -3.52 -6.49
C LEU A 145 -8.62 -5.01 -6.73
N THR A 146 -9.42 -5.61 -5.86
CA THR A 146 -9.92 -6.98 -6.06
C THR A 146 -11.36 -6.97 -6.58
N ILE A 147 -11.60 -7.62 -7.71
CA ILE A 147 -12.94 -7.84 -8.26
C ILE A 147 -13.40 -9.26 -7.90
N GLN A 148 -14.49 -9.35 -7.15
CA GLN A 148 -15.11 -10.60 -6.73
C GLN A 148 -16.23 -11.01 -7.69
N ALA A 149 -16.44 -12.32 -7.82
CA ALA A 149 -17.60 -12.84 -8.53
C ALA A 149 -18.89 -12.44 -7.79
N PRO A 150 -19.98 -12.11 -8.51
CA PRO A 150 -21.26 -11.87 -7.87
C PRO A 150 -21.71 -13.12 -7.11
N PRO A 151 -22.32 -12.97 -5.92
CA PRO A 151 -22.84 -14.09 -5.17
C PRO A 151 -23.84 -14.84 -6.06
N VAL A 152 -23.56 -16.12 -6.30
CA VAL A 152 -24.41 -16.97 -7.14
C VAL A 152 -25.79 -17.05 -6.48
N SER A 153 -26.74 -16.29 -7.00
CA SER A 153 -28.14 -16.40 -6.60
C SER A 153 -28.67 -17.70 -7.17
N ILE A 154 -28.67 -18.74 -6.34
CA ILE A 154 -29.16 -20.07 -6.69
C ILE A 154 -30.68 -20.00 -6.85
N THR A 155 -31.14 -19.49 -7.99
CA THR A 155 -32.55 -19.49 -8.36
C THR A 155 -32.78 -20.81 -9.07
N GLY A 156 -33.41 -21.76 -8.35
CA GLY A 156 -33.45 -23.17 -8.72
C GLY A 156 -33.83 -23.46 -10.17
N ALA A 157 -32.87 -23.94 -10.95
CA ALA A 157 -33.10 -24.70 -12.17
C ALA A 157 -31.88 -25.59 -12.44
N ALA A 158 -32.11 -26.91 -12.37
CA ALA A 158 -31.19 -27.99 -12.73
C ALA A 158 -29.78 -27.92 -12.12
N ILE A 159 -29.68 -28.42 -10.89
CA ILE A 159 -28.46 -29.03 -10.34
C ILE A 159 -27.99 -30.11 -11.33
N THR A 160 -27.07 -29.74 -12.23
CA THR A 160 -26.03 -30.68 -12.60
C THR A 160 -25.12 -30.68 -11.39
N GLU A 161 -25.35 -31.64 -10.50
CA GLU A 161 -24.58 -31.87 -9.30
C GLU A 161 -23.11 -32.05 -9.72
N SER A 162 -22.34 -30.97 -9.72
CA SER A 162 -20.89 -31.06 -9.72
C SER A 162 -20.59 -31.84 -8.45
N GLN A 163 -20.22 -33.12 -8.61
CA GLN A 163 -19.91 -33.96 -7.47
C GLN A 163 -18.96 -33.17 -6.57
N PRO A 164 -19.31 -32.94 -5.30
CA PRO A 164 -18.45 -32.19 -4.40
C PRO A 164 -17.07 -32.85 -4.44
N SER A 165 -16.03 -32.02 -4.57
CA SER A 165 -14.65 -32.48 -4.45
C SER A 165 -14.55 -33.39 -3.21
N PRO A 166 -13.91 -34.57 -3.31
CA PRO A 166 -13.76 -35.47 -2.18
C PRO A 166 -12.97 -34.83 -1.04
N ILE A 167 -12.25 -33.74 -1.30
CA ILE A 167 -11.44 -32.99 -0.34
C ILE A 167 -12.03 -31.60 -0.15
N GLN A 168 -12.33 -31.23 1.10
CA GLN A 168 -12.82 -29.92 1.51
C GLN A 168 -11.90 -29.32 2.58
N GLU A 169 -11.64 -28.02 2.51
CA GLU A 169 -10.87 -27.30 3.54
C GLU A 169 -11.81 -26.76 4.63
N GLU A 170 -11.61 -27.17 5.88
CA GLU A 170 -12.25 -26.55 7.02
C GLU A 170 -11.42 -25.35 7.48
N LYS A 171 -12.02 -24.15 7.48
CA LYS A 171 -11.36 -22.90 7.86
C LYS A 171 -11.95 -22.36 9.14
N GLN A 172 -11.07 -21.97 10.07
CA GLN A 172 -11.44 -21.17 11.22
C GLN A 172 -10.99 -19.74 10.99
N CYS A 173 -11.95 -18.81 10.95
CA CYS A 173 -11.69 -17.40 10.79
C CYS A 173 -11.73 -16.70 12.15
N THR A 174 -10.71 -15.88 12.42
CA THR A 174 -10.69 -15.00 13.58
C THR A 174 -10.66 -13.54 13.12
N THR A 175 -11.47 -12.71 13.77
CA THR A 175 -11.42 -11.26 13.55
C THR A 175 -10.22 -10.70 14.32
N VAL A 176 -9.23 -10.17 13.60
CA VAL A 176 -8.07 -9.52 14.17
C VAL A 176 -8.24 -8.01 14.07
N SER A 177 -8.20 -7.35 15.22
CA SER A 177 -8.20 -5.88 15.30
C SER A 177 -6.78 -5.35 15.18
N PHE A 178 -6.58 -4.33 14.36
CA PHE A 178 -5.30 -3.66 14.17
C PHE A 178 -5.47 -2.14 14.14
N GLU A 179 -4.45 -1.44 14.61
CA GLU A 179 -4.42 0.02 14.67
C GLU A 179 -3.91 0.61 13.36
N VAL A 180 -4.65 1.56 12.79
CA VAL A 180 -4.26 2.32 11.59
C VAL A 180 -4.26 3.80 11.93
N GLN A 181 -3.17 4.50 11.61
CA GLN A 181 -3.16 5.96 11.66
C GLN A 181 -3.89 6.51 10.44
N GLN A 182 -4.98 7.25 10.67
CA GLN A 182 -5.71 7.94 9.61
C GLN A 182 -5.46 9.45 9.74
N PRO A 183 -5.21 10.16 8.62
CA PRO A 183 -4.99 11.60 8.66
C PRO A 183 -6.30 12.31 9.01
N ILE A 184 -6.21 13.29 9.91
CA ILE A 184 -7.29 14.23 10.19
C ILE A 184 -7.09 15.42 9.26
N MET A 185 -8.01 15.58 8.31
CA MET A 185 -8.03 16.73 7.43
C MET A 185 -8.61 17.93 8.18
N GLY A 186 -7.92 19.07 8.10
CA GLY A 186 -8.40 20.34 8.60
C GLY A 186 -8.04 21.47 7.63
N SER A 187 -8.05 22.69 8.15
CA SER A 187 -7.80 23.90 7.39
C SER A 187 -6.49 24.53 7.85
N CYS A 188 -5.54 24.70 6.94
CA CYS A 188 -4.30 25.45 7.19
C CYS A 188 -4.45 26.83 6.56
N THR A 189 -3.91 27.85 7.22
CA THR A 189 -3.84 29.21 6.69
C THR A 189 -2.37 29.60 6.59
N ASP A 190 -1.92 29.87 5.37
CA ASP A 190 -0.61 30.46 5.11
C ASP A 190 -0.74 31.96 4.95
N THR A 191 0.26 32.70 5.41
CA THR A 191 0.30 34.17 5.30
C THR A 191 1.45 34.58 4.40
N TYR A 192 1.14 35.28 3.32
CA TYR A 192 2.11 35.76 2.35
C TYR A 192 2.22 37.29 2.42
N PRO A 193 3.42 37.86 2.55
CA PRO A 193 3.58 39.31 2.40
C PRO A 193 3.30 39.68 0.94
N THR A 194 2.38 40.62 0.73
CA THR A 194 2.04 41.15 -0.59
C THR A 194 2.20 42.66 -0.60
N THR A 195 2.67 43.20 -1.71
CA THR A 195 2.81 44.65 -1.87
C THR A 195 1.63 45.17 -2.69
N VAL A 196 0.83 46.04 -2.09
CA VAL A 196 -0.29 46.71 -2.77
C VAL A 196 0.09 48.16 -3.00
N CYS A 197 -0.12 48.65 -4.22
CA CYS A 197 0.15 50.04 -4.59
C CYS A 197 -1.16 50.72 -4.99
N ASP A 198 -1.49 51.84 -4.35
CA ASP A 198 -2.74 52.56 -4.61
C ASP A 198 -2.71 53.37 -5.92
N ASP A 199 -1.51 53.61 -6.46
CA ASP A 199 -1.27 54.52 -7.57
C ASP A 199 -0.76 53.80 -8.83
N TYR A 200 -1.40 52.71 -9.24
CA TYR A 200 -1.07 52.07 -10.52
C TYR A 200 -1.30 53.04 -11.71
N PRO A 201 -0.37 53.17 -12.69
CA PRO A 201 0.86 52.41 -12.89
C PRO A 201 2.13 53.04 -12.30
N THR A 202 2.05 54.17 -11.60
CA THR A 202 3.23 54.87 -11.07
C THR A 202 3.87 54.14 -9.90
N ASN A 203 3.10 53.37 -9.12
CA ASN A 203 3.57 52.54 -8.01
C ASN A 203 4.50 53.28 -7.03
N ALA A 204 4.25 54.56 -6.79
CA ALA A 204 5.02 55.39 -5.87
C ALA A 204 4.49 55.32 -4.43
N SER A 205 3.24 54.88 -4.24
CA SER A 205 2.56 54.76 -2.94
C SER A 205 2.17 53.31 -2.67
N CYS A 206 3.19 52.48 -2.42
CA CYS A 206 3.00 51.07 -2.07
C CYS A 206 3.14 50.84 -0.56
N TYR A 207 2.41 49.86 -0.05
CA TYR A 207 2.57 49.37 1.31
C TYR A 207 2.57 47.85 1.33
N GLU A 208 3.29 47.28 2.29
CA GLU A 208 3.25 45.84 2.55
C GLU A 208 1.98 45.49 3.33
N THR A 209 1.28 44.47 2.85
CA THR A 209 0.17 43.84 3.54
C THR A 209 0.39 42.34 3.56
N THR A 210 -0.52 41.60 4.18
CA THR A 210 -0.45 40.15 4.28
C THR A 210 -1.71 39.55 3.69
N GLU A 211 -1.55 38.67 2.71
CA GLU A 211 -2.63 37.86 2.17
C GLU A 211 -2.66 36.50 2.89
N GLU A 212 -3.84 36.12 3.37
CA GLU A 212 -4.05 34.82 4.00
C GLU A 212 -4.70 33.87 2.99
N VAL A 213 -4.07 32.74 2.73
CA VAL A 213 -4.59 31.68 1.85
C VAL A 213 -4.91 30.47 2.70
N THR A 214 -6.19 30.13 2.76
CA THR A 214 -6.68 28.96 3.49
C THR A 214 -6.85 27.78 2.54
N HIS A 215 -6.29 26.63 2.89
CA HIS A 215 -6.35 25.39 2.11
C HIS A 215 -6.55 24.17 3.02
N SER A 216 -7.02 23.05 2.45
CA SER A 216 -7.15 21.80 3.20
C SER A 216 -5.81 21.12 3.39
N CYS A 217 -5.52 20.68 4.61
CA CYS A 217 -4.24 20.08 4.97
C CYS A 217 -4.42 19.00 6.04
N VAL A 218 -3.40 18.16 6.25
CA VAL A 218 -3.36 17.22 7.37
C VAL A 218 -3.05 17.99 8.65
N THR A 219 -4.01 18.08 9.57
CA THR A 219 -3.84 18.79 10.86
C THR A 219 -3.49 17.86 12.01
N GLY A 220 -3.59 16.55 11.81
CA GLY A 220 -3.21 15.53 12.78
C GLY A 220 -3.40 14.12 12.24
N TYR A 221 -3.21 13.14 13.11
CA TYR A 221 -3.52 11.75 12.84
C TYR A 221 -4.36 11.20 14.00
N GLU A 222 -5.35 10.37 13.68
CA GLU A 222 -6.08 9.58 14.66
C GLU A 222 -5.76 8.09 14.48
N THR A 223 -5.59 7.40 15.61
CA THR A 223 -5.52 5.94 15.61
C THR A 223 -6.93 5.37 15.52
N VAL A 224 -7.22 4.65 14.44
CA VAL A 224 -8.51 3.97 14.24
C VAL A 224 -8.28 2.47 14.29
N ILE A 225 -9.11 1.79 15.07
CA ILE A 225 -9.09 0.33 15.15
C ILE A 225 -9.90 -0.20 13.96
N LYS A 226 -9.23 -0.94 13.06
CA LYS A 226 -9.86 -1.67 11.97
C LYS A 226 -9.85 -3.16 12.29
N ASN A 227 -10.81 -3.88 11.71
CA ASN A 227 -10.93 -5.32 11.84
C ASN A 227 -10.67 -5.96 10.48
N LYS A 228 -9.91 -7.05 10.46
CA LYS A 228 -9.79 -7.94 9.31
C LYS A 228 -10.07 -9.37 9.74
N GLU A 229 -10.66 -10.17 8.86
CA GLU A 229 -10.81 -11.60 9.09
C GLU A 229 -9.54 -12.32 8.60
N GLU A 230 -8.89 -13.04 9.51
CA GLU A 230 -7.81 -13.97 9.16
C GLU A 230 -8.35 -15.39 9.26
N CYS A 231 -8.46 -16.05 8.10
CA CYS A 231 -8.90 -17.44 8.03
C CYS A 231 -7.70 -18.37 7.92
N ARG A 232 -7.65 -19.39 8.78
CA ARG A 232 -6.64 -20.45 8.72
C ARG A 232 -7.33 -21.79 8.50
N THR A 233 -6.79 -22.60 7.60
CA THR A 233 -7.24 -23.99 7.43
C THR A 233 -6.88 -24.78 8.67
N THR A 234 -7.88 -25.31 9.37
CA THR A 234 -7.73 -26.11 10.59
C THR A 234 -7.73 -27.60 10.30
N ALA A 235 -8.44 -28.02 9.25
CA ALA A 235 -8.45 -29.41 8.81
C ALA A 235 -8.71 -29.57 7.31
N LEU A 236 -8.25 -30.70 6.77
CA LEU A 236 -8.72 -31.26 5.49
C LEU A 236 -9.80 -32.30 5.79
N VAL A 237 -11.01 -32.07 5.28
CA VAL A 237 -12.15 -32.98 5.40
C VAL A 237 -12.26 -33.81 4.13
N ILE A 238 -12.08 -35.13 4.27
CA ILE A 238 -12.04 -36.07 3.15
C ILE A 238 -13.28 -36.98 3.20
N ASN A 239 -14.01 -37.04 2.09
CA ASN A 239 -15.27 -37.77 1.93
C ASN A 239 -16.31 -37.45 3.01
N ASN A 240 -16.24 -36.25 3.60
CA ASN A 240 -17.07 -35.82 4.73
C ASN A 240 -17.02 -36.76 5.95
N HIS A 241 -15.94 -37.54 6.09
CA HIS A 241 -15.77 -38.56 7.14
C HIS A 241 -14.49 -38.31 7.95
N PHE A 242 -13.36 -38.11 7.26
CA PHE A 242 -12.07 -37.94 7.91
C PHE A 242 -11.69 -36.48 8.00
N ALA A 243 -11.34 -36.00 9.19
CA ALA A 243 -10.78 -34.66 9.39
C ALA A 243 -9.29 -34.80 9.76
N ILE A 244 -8.41 -34.39 8.86
CA ILE A 244 -6.96 -34.36 9.07
C ILE A 244 -6.57 -32.96 9.56
N PRO A 245 -6.05 -32.81 10.79
CA PRO A 245 -5.70 -31.50 11.32
C PRO A 245 -4.49 -30.89 10.61
N THR A 246 -4.62 -29.63 10.18
CA THR A 246 -3.58 -28.89 9.44
C THR A 246 -2.98 -27.73 10.24
N ILE A 247 -3.32 -27.61 11.52
CA ILE A 247 -2.86 -26.46 12.33
C ILE A 247 -1.32 -26.40 12.40
N ASN A 248 -0.69 -27.56 12.61
CA ASN A 248 0.76 -27.70 12.80
C ASN A 248 1.48 -28.26 11.56
N TYR A 249 0.76 -28.48 10.47
CA TYR A 249 1.30 -29.08 9.26
C TYR A 249 0.91 -28.29 8.02
N ALA A 250 1.79 -28.24 7.03
CA ALA A 250 1.45 -27.87 5.66
C ALA A 250 1.15 -29.16 4.90
N CYS A 251 -0.04 -29.30 4.33
CA CYS A 251 -0.45 -30.55 3.70
C CYS A 251 -0.65 -30.40 2.20
N SER A 252 -0.14 -31.35 1.44
CA SER A 252 -0.44 -31.57 0.02
C SER A 252 -1.32 -32.80 -0.15
N THR A 253 -2.09 -32.85 -1.24
CA THR A 253 -2.98 -33.96 -1.56
C THR A 253 -2.70 -34.48 -2.96
N MET A 254 -2.79 -35.80 -3.13
CA MET A 254 -2.61 -36.50 -4.41
C MET A 254 -3.66 -37.60 -4.53
N GLU A 255 -4.28 -37.72 -5.70
CA GLU A 255 -5.27 -38.75 -5.99
C GLU A 255 -4.67 -39.82 -6.91
N GLU A 256 -4.63 -41.07 -6.44
CA GLU A 256 -4.20 -42.23 -7.22
C GLU A 256 -5.36 -43.24 -7.34
N GLY A 257 -6.21 -43.05 -8.35
CA GLY A 257 -7.40 -43.89 -8.54
C GLY A 257 -8.48 -43.59 -7.51
N SER A 258 -8.78 -44.55 -6.62
CA SER A 258 -9.70 -44.35 -5.48
C SER A 258 -8.99 -43.94 -4.20
N ILE A 259 -7.65 -43.91 -4.20
CA ILE A 259 -6.84 -43.65 -3.02
C ILE A 259 -6.49 -42.16 -2.99
N ILE A 260 -6.81 -41.52 -1.87
CA ILE A 260 -6.42 -40.14 -1.58
C ILE A 260 -5.21 -40.20 -0.65
N ILE A 261 -4.09 -39.65 -1.10
CA ILE A 261 -2.86 -39.55 -0.33
C ILE A 261 -2.71 -38.12 0.16
N VAL A 262 -2.61 -37.92 1.47
CA VAL A 262 -2.33 -36.62 2.08
C VAL A 262 -0.97 -36.67 2.73
N THR A 263 -0.06 -35.81 2.28
CA THR A 263 1.27 -35.67 2.90
C THR A 263 1.33 -34.35 3.62
N CYS A 264 1.61 -34.40 4.91
CA CYS A 264 1.61 -33.27 5.82
C CYS A 264 3.02 -33.08 6.37
N ASP A 265 3.67 -32.01 5.95
CA ASP A 265 4.98 -31.58 6.43
C ASP A 265 4.83 -30.72 7.70
N SER A 266 5.68 -30.96 8.70
CA SER A 266 5.65 -30.27 9.98
C SER A 266 6.13 -28.82 9.84
N LYS A 267 5.37 -27.88 10.42
CA LYS A 267 5.79 -26.47 10.47
C LYS A 267 6.94 -26.21 11.45
N TYR A 268 7.34 -27.20 12.25
CA TYR A 268 8.32 -27.02 13.32
C TYR A 268 9.75 -27.35 12.88
N ASP A 269 9.91 -28.43 12.13
CA ASP A 269 11.19 -28.96 11.66
C ASP A 269 11.24 -29.20 10.14
N GLY A 270 10.10 -29.05 9.45
CA GLY A 270 10.02 -28.97 7.98
C GLY A 270 10.06 -27.54 7.45
N ASP A 271 10.10 -27.41 6.13
CA ASP A 271 10.08 -26.11 5.45
C ASP A 271 8.66 -25.55 5.22
N GLY A 272 7.63 -26.34 5.54
CA GLY A 272 6.23 -25.97 5.48
C GLY A 272 5.66 -25.88 4.06
N ASN A 273 6.30 -26.52 3.07
CA ASN A 273 5.84 -26.50 1.68
C ASN A 273 4.81 -27.62 1.38
N GLY A 274 4.64 -28.60 2.28
CA GLY A 274 3.72 -29.73 2.13
C GLY A 274 4.27 -30.90 1.30
N GLU A 275 5.52 -30.81 0.88
CA GLU A 275 6.36 -31.91 0.43
C GLU A 275 7.22 -32.39 1.59
N CYS A 276 7.53 -33.67 1.60
CA CYS A 276 8.34 -34.25 2.66
C CYS A 276 9.73 -34.59 2.12
N HIS A 277 10.77 -34.05 2.72
CA HIS A 277 12.18 -34.37 2.47
C HIS A 277 12.81 -35.18 3.62
N SER A 278 14.00 -35.73 3.39
CA SER A 278 14.71 -36.52 4.40
C SER A 278 15.18 -35.60 5.53
N GLY A 279 14.82 -35.93 6.77
CA GLY A 279 15.14 -35.14 7.96
C GLY A 279 14.03 -34.21 8.43
N GLU A 280 12.86 -34.25 7.79
CA GLU A 280 11.66 -33.50 8.18
C GLU A 280 10.62 -34.44 8.77
N SER A 281 9.96 -34.03 9.86
CA SER A 281 8.86 -34.81 10.43
C SER A 281 7.60 -34.66 9.60
N CYS A 282 7.19 -35.74 8.92
CA CYS A 282 5.99 -35.74 8.09
C CYS A 282 4.99 -36.83 8.48
N LEU A 283 3.72 -36.52 8.25
CA LEU A 283 2.61 -37.46 8.30
C LEU A 283 2.14 -37.77 6.90
N ARG A 284 1.87 -39.04 6.61
CA ARG A 284 1.23 -39.47 5.37
C ARG A 284 -0.02 -40.26 5.70
N TYR A 285 -1.14 -39.81 5.16
CA TYR A 285 -2.43 -40.48 5.24
C TYR A 285 -2.75 -41.09 3.88
N GLU A 286 -3.08 -42.37 3.86
CA GLU A 286 -3.61 -43.07 2.69
C GLU A 286 -5.06 -43.44 2.97
N ILE A 287 -5.97 -42.90 2.18
CA ILE A 287 -7.42 -43.05 2.37
C ILE A 287 -7.98 -43.80 1.18
N ASP A 288 -8.45 -45.02 1.41
CA ASP A 288 -9.12 -45.86 0.42
C ASP A 288 -10.54 -46.16 0.91
N GLY A 289 -11.51 -45.44 0.35
CA GLY A 289 -12.92 -45.49 0.76
C GLY A 289 -13.13 -45.07 2.22
N GLU A 290 -13.48 -46.05 3.07
CA GLU A 290 -13.73 -45.87 4.52
C GLU A 290 -12.52 -46.25 5.39
N THR A 291 -11.39 -46.61 4.77
CA THR A 291 -10.18 -46.97 5.51
C THR A 291 -9.16 -45.84 5.45
N ILE A 292 -8.50 -45.59 6.57
CA ILE A 292 -7.41 -44.62 6.70
C ILE A 292 -6.20 -45.31 7.30
N SER A 293 -5.06 -45.21 6.61
CA SER A 293 -3.75 -45.63 7.12
C SER A 293 -2.90 -44.39 7.35
N GLN A 294 -2.29 -44.29 8.54
CA GLN A 294 -1.36 -43.22 8.86
C GLN A 294 0.04 -43.78 9.00
N THR A 295 0.99 -43.12 8.33
CA THR A 295 2.41 -43.39 8.47
C THR A 295 3.17 -42.10 8.77
N GLN A 296 4.36 -42.23 9.32
CA GLN A 296 5.21 -41.16 9.82
C GLN A 296 6.61 -41.33 9.24
N ARG A 297 7.30 -40.21 9.07
CA ARG A 297 8.70 -40.18 8.65
C ARG A 297 9.40 -39.02 9.34
N ASN A 298 10.67 -39.20 9.70
CA ASN A 298 11.58 -38.08 10.04
C ASN A 298 12.96 -38.31 9.41
N SER A 299 13.83 -39.02 10.13
CA SER A 299 15.24 -39.21 9.75
C SER A 299 15.50 -40.33 8.74
N HIS A 300 14.46 -41.09 8.37
CA HIS A 300 14.53 -42.20 7.42
C HIS A 300 13.91 -41.79 6.08
N ASP A 301 14.34 -42.41 4.98
CA ASP A 301 13.77 -42.16 3.65
C ASP A 301 12.34 -42.71 3.47
N GLU A 302 11.98 -43.73 4.27
CA GLU A 302 10.72 -44.47 4.15
C GLU A 302 9.71 -44.11 5.24
N PHE A 303 8.43 -44.03 4.86
CA PHE A 303 7.30 -43.87 5.78
C PHE A 303 7.03 -45.18 6.55
N LYS A 304 6.81 -45.10 7.86
CA LYS A 304 6.54 -46.23 8.76
C LYS A 304 5.31 -45.97 9.62
N GLU A 305 4.59 -47.01 10.06
CA GLU A 305 3.41 -46.85 10.93
C GLU A 305 3.73 -46.09 12.25
N SER A 306 4.95 -46.28 12.76
CA SER A 306 5.49 -45.50 13.87
C SER A 306 6.99 -45.32 13.65
N ASP A 307 7.43 -44.06 13.56
CA ASP A 307 8.85 -43.72 13.54
C ASP A 307 9.22 -43.15 14.91
N GLY A 308 10.04 -43.87 15.68
CA GLY A 308 10.48 -43.41 17.01
C GLY A 308 11.36 -42.16 16.97
N SER A 309 11.82 -41.73 15.79
CA SER A 309 12.50 -40.45 15.58
C SER A 309 11.55 -39.31 15.22
N PHE A 310 10.25 -39.58 15.02
CA PHE A 310 9.26 -38.56 14.69
C PHE A 310 9.18 -37.51 15.79
N PHE A 311 9.41 -36.25 15.45
CA PHE A 311 9.46 -35.16 16.40
C PHE A 311 8.09 -34.50 16.48
N GLN A 312 7.45 -34.56 17.65
CA GLN A 312 6.12 -33.97 17.87
C GLN A 312 6.10 -32.90 18.97
N GLU A 313 7.25 -32.43 19.44
CA GLU A 313 7.25 -31.41 20.49
C GLU A 313 6.89 -30.04 19.91
N GLU A 314 5.64 -29.64 20.17
CA GLU A 314 5.30 -28.26 20.48
C GLU A 314 6.14 -27.87 21.70
N ASN A 315 7.36 -27.36 21.45
CA ASN A 315 8.18 -26.80 22.52
C ASN A 315 7.44 -25.56 23.05
N ASP A 316 6.64 -25.75 24.09
CA ASP A 316 6.11 -24.73 24.99
C ASP A 316 7.26 -24.03 25.74
N LEU A 317 8.24 -23.49 25.02
CA LEU A 317 9.06 -22.40 25.51
C LEU A 317 8.20 -21.13 25.44
N GLU A 318 7.16 -21.12 26.27
CA GLU A 318 6.51 -19.92 26.81
C GLU A 318 7.63 -19.11 27.49
N VAL A 319 8.36 -18.30 26.72
CA VAL A 319 9.24 -17.27 27.26
C VAL A 319 8.32 -16.25 27.90
N ARG A 320 7.97 -16.49 29.16
CA ARG A 320 7.39 -15.48 30.05
C ARG A 320 8.36 -14.31 30.11
N GLN A 321 8.08 -13.24 29.38
CA GLN A 321 8.65 -11.90 29.59
C GLN A 321 7.70 -11.04 30.42
#